data_AF-A0A9X5XHD9-F1
#
_entry.id   AF-A0A9X5XHD9-F1
#
_cell.length_a   1.000
_cell.length_b   1.000
_cell.length_c   1.000
_cell.angle_alpha   90.00
_cell.angle_beta   90.00
_cell.angle_gamma   90.00
#
_symmetry.space_group_name_H-M   'P 1'
#
loop_
_entity.id
_entity.type
_entity.pdbx_description
1 polymer ?
#
loop_
_entity_poly.entity_id
_entity_poly.type
_entity_poly.pdbx_seq_one_letter_code
_entity_poly.pdbx_strand_id
1 'polypeptide(L)'
;MLSEQSAATVRATLPAVGAAIGEIADRFYERLFAAHPELLRDLFNRGNQASGTQRRALAGSIAAFATHLVERPDERPDVLLNRIAHKHASLGIAPEQYATVREHLFAAIAEVLGDAVTPEVEAAWDEVYWLMANALIAIEQRLYAQHGDGRGGWRLWEVVERVEETA
;
A
#
# COMPACT_ATOMS: atom_id res chain seq x y z
N MET A 1 -17.75 -0.32 3.94
CA MET A 1 -17.96 1.09 3.54
C MET A 1 -17.42 1.95 4.66
N LEU A 2 -17.09 3.20 4.36
CA LEU A 2 -16.64 4.16 5.36
C LEU A 2 -17.83 4.63 6.20
N SER A 3 -17.68 4.80 7.51
CA SER A 3 -18.72 5.40 8.35
C SER A 3 -19.03 6.84 7.91
N GLU A 4 -20.26 7.31 8.15
CA GLU A 4 -20.65 8.68 7.76
C GLU A 4 -19.75 9.75 8.39
N GLN A 5 -19.37 9.55 9.65
CA GLN A 5 -18.44 10.43 10.36
C GLN A 5 -17.06 10.42 9.70
N SER A 6 -16.47 9.25 9.47
CA SER A 6 -15.17 9.14 8.80
C SER A 6 -15.21 9.69 7.38
N ALA A 7 -16.32 9.51 6.65
CA ALA A 7 -16.47 10.06 5.30
C ALA A 7 -16.46 11.60 5.28
N ALA A 8 -17.11 12.25 6.25
CA ALA A 8 -17.06 13.70 6.39
C ALA A 8 -15.63 14.18 6.71
N THR A 9 -14.95 13.53 7.66
CA THR A 9 -13.59 13.85 8.08
C THR A 9 -12.56 13.64 6.98
N VAL A 10 -12.63 12.50 6.28
CA VAL A 10 -11.75 12.20 5.14
C VAL A 10 -12.00 13.22 4.03
N ARG A 11 -13.26 13.54 3.70
CA ARG A 11 -13.57 14.56 2.67
C ARG A 11 -12.94 15.93 3.00
N ALA A 12 -13.01 16.35 4.27
CA ALA A 12 -12.47 17.63 4.71
C ALA A 12 -10.93 17.67 4.71
N THR A 13 -10.28 16.54 4.98
CA THR A 13 -8.82 16.46 5.15
C THR A 13 -8.08 15.93 3.92
N LEU A 14 -8.78 15.31 2.96
CA LEU A 14 -8.23 14.81 1.70
C LEU A 14 -7.33 15.83 0.96
N PRO A 15 -7.70 17.13 0.85
CA PRO A 15 -6.84 18.10 0.17
C PRO A 15 -5.51 18.34 0.89
N ALA A 16 -5.53 18.38 2.23
CA ALA A 16 -4.32 18.60 3.03
C ALA A 16 -3.37 17.38 2.95
N VAL A 17 -3.93 16.17 3.12
CA VAL A 17 -3.17 14.92 2.97
C VAL A 17 -2.63 14.77 1.54
N GLY A 18 -3.44 15.10 0.53
CA GLY A 18 -3.04 15.07 -0.87
C GLY A 18 -1.91 16.06 -1.20
N ALA A 19 -1.95 17.27 -0.64
CA ALA A 19 -0.90 18.26 -0.82
C ALA A 19 0.44 17.84 -0.19
N ALA A 20 0.39 17.14 0.95
CA ALA A 20 1.55 16.66 1.69
C ALA A 20 2.03 15.26 1.27
N ILE A 21 1.35 14.59 0.33
CA ILE A 21 1.52 13.15 0.11
C ILE A 21 2.94 12.75 -0.33
N GLY A 22 3.65 13.64 -1.05
CA GLY A 22 5.04 13.42 -1.45
C GLY A 22 5.98 13.36 -0.24
N GLU A 23 5.85 14.32 0.67
CA GLU A 23 6.64 14.40 1.90
C GLU A 23 6.31 13.24 2.85
N ILE A 24 5.01 12.92 3.00
CA ILE A 24 4.56 11.76 3.79
C ILE A 24 5.19 10.48 3.25
N ALA A 25 5.20 10.29 1.93
CA ALA A 25 5.79 9.09 1.33
C ALA A 25 7.30 8.99 1.56
N ASP A 26 8.02 10.11 1.48
CA ASP A 26 9.46 10.15 1.76
C ASP A 26 9.74 9.76 3.22
N ARG A 27 9.05 10.38 4.18
CA ARG A 27 9.18 10.07 5.61
C ARG A 27 8.78 8.64 5.91
N PHE A 28 7.70 8.14 5.31
CA PHE A 28 7.26 6.76 5.46
C PHE A 28 8.38 5.76 5.09
N TYR A 29 9.02 5.93 3.93
CA TYR A 29 10.06 5.00 3.49
C TYR A 29 11.34 5.10 4.31
N GLU A 30 11.72 6.31 4.73
CA GLU A 30 12.84 6.50 5.66
C GLU A 30 12.61 5.73 6.97
N ARG A 31 11.42 5.87 7.56
CA ARG A 31 11.04 5.16 8.79
C ARG A 31 10.98 3.64 8.60
N LEU A 32 10.29 3.20 7.55
CA LEU A 32 10.11 1.78 7.25
C LEU A 32 11.45 1.08 7.10
N PHE A 33 12.39 1.65 6.32
CA PHE A 33 13.68 1.01 6.08
C PHE A 33 14.69 1.18 7.21
N ALA A 34 14.54 2.21 8.05
CA ALA A 34 15.32 2.31 9.29
C ALA A 34 14.91 1.21 10.29
N ALA A 35 13.62 0.93 10.42
CA ALA A 35 13.10 -0.12 11.31
C ALA A 35 13.23 -1.53 10.72
N HIS A 36 13.07 -1.66 9.40
CA HIS A 36 13.02 -2.93 8.67
C HIS A 36 13.99 -2.93 7.46
N PRO A 37 15.31 -2.88 7.70
CA PRO A 37 16.31 -2.83 6.63
C PRO A 37 16.27 -4.08 5.72
N GLU A 38 15.77 -5.21 6.21
CA GLU A 38 15.54 -6.44 5.44
C GLU A 38 14.56 -6.23 4.28
N LEU A 39 13.56 -5.36 4.42
CA LEU A 39 12.59 -5.10 3.36
C LEU A 39 13.26 -4.46 2.14
N LEU A 40 14.24 -3.58 2.34
CA LEU A 40 15.01 -2.95 1.26
C LEU A 40 15.96 -3.93 0.55
N ARG A 41 16.32 -5.03 1.22
CA ARG A 41 17.18 -6.07 0.65
C ARG A 41 16.39 -7.09 -0.14
N ASP A 42 15.27 -7.56 0.41
CA ASP A 42 14.64 -8.80 -0.04
C ASP A 42 13.32 -8.60 -0.78
N LEU A 43 12.68 -7.43 -0.65
CA LEU A 43 11.33 -7.20 -1.17
C LEU A 43 11.21 -5.96 -2.06
N PHE A 44 11.77 -4.84 -1.61
CA PHE A 44 11.66 -3.57 -2.32
C PHE A 44 12.74 -3.43 -3.40
N ASN A 45 12.32 -3.08 -4.61
CA ASN A 45 13.25 -2.84 -5.72
C ASN A 45 14.01 -1.53 -5.51
N ARG A 46 15.33 -1.63 -5.30
CA ARG A 46 16.22 -0.49 -5.05
C ARG A 46 16.27 0.53 -6.20
N GLY A 47 16.13 0.10 -7.46
CA GLY A 47 16.06 1.00 -8.62
C GLY A 47 14.76 1.82 -8.65
N ASN A 48 13.64 1.22 -8.26
CA ASN A 48 12.37 1.93 -8.11
C ASN A 48 12.39 2.93 -6.94
N GLN A 49 13.16 2.62 -5.88
CA GLN A 49 13.38 3.53 -4.76
C GLN A 49 14.26 4.72 -5.14
N ALA A 50 15.34 4.47 -5.88
CA ALA A 50 16.24 5.51 -6.37
C ALA A 50 15.55 6.48 -7.36
N SER A 51 14.62 5.99 -8.18
CA SER A 51 13.84 6.83 -9.13
C SER A 51 12.64 7.55 -8.51
N GLY A 52 12.32 7.27 -7.23
CA GLY A 52 11.14 7.83 -6.53
C GLY A 52 9.79 7.34 -7.07
N THR A 53 9.77 6.47 -8.07
CA THR A 53 8.54 6.00 -8.73
C THR A 53 7.65 5.20 -7.79
N GLN A 54 8.25 4.44 -6.88
CA GLN A 54 7.51 3.67 -5.89
C GLN A 54 6.83 4.56 -4.83
N ARG A 55 7.49 5.66 -4.42
CA ARG A 55 6.94 6.61 -3.44
C ARG A 55 5.64 7.23 -3.94
N ARG A 56 5.65 7.67 -5.20
CA ARG A 56 4.45 8.16 -5.90
C ARG A 56 3.35 7.11 -6.02
N ALA A 57 3.70 5.84 -6.21
CA ALA A 57 2.72 4.77 -6.41
C ALA A 57 1.93 4.45 -5.13
N LEU A 58 2.58 4.33 -3.97
CA LEU A 58 1.89 4.07 -2.70
C LEU A 58 0.98 5.25 -2.31
N ALA A 59 1.56 6.45 -2.28
CA ALA A 59 0.88 7.72 -2.05
C ALA A 59 -0.38 7.86 -2.93
N GLY A 60 -0.21 7.69 -4.24
CA GLY A 60 -1.30 7.81 -5.20
C GLY A 60 -2.40 6.76 -5.01
N SER A 61 -2.05 5.55 -4.56
CA SER A 61 -3.02 4.47 -4.39
C SER A 61 -3.94 4.71 -3.19
N ILE A 62 -3.39 5.17 -2.06
CA ILE A 62 -4.19 5.49 -0.86
C ILE A 62 -5.07 6.71 -1.10
N ALA A 63 -4.51 7.78 -1.70
CA ALA A 63 -5.28 8.97 -2.03
C ALA A 63 -6.41 8.68 -3.04
N ALA A 64 -6.14 7.90 -4.08
CA ALA A 64 -7.15 7.49 -5.05
C ALA A 64 -8.25 6.62 -4.41
N PHE A 65 -7.87 5.71 -3.49
CA PHE A 65 -8.84 4.89 -2.76
C PHE A 65 -9.71 5.74 -1.84
N ALA A 66 -9.12 6.65 -1.06
CA ALA A 66 -9.84 7.58 -0.19
C ALA A 66 -10.81 8.47 -0.99
N THR A 67 -10.36 9.01 -2.13
CA THR A 67 -11.20 9.78 -3.05
C THR A 67 -12.41 8.96 -3.52
N HIS A 68 -12.17 7.72 -3.95
CA HIS A 68 -13.24 6.83 -4.41
C HIS A 68 -14.27 6.54 -3.32
N LEU A 69 -13.83 6.24 -2.08
CA LEU A 69 -14.74 5.99 -0.96
C LEU A 69 -15.64 7.19 -0.65
N VAL A 70 -15.14 8.41 -0.83
CA VAL A 70 -15.88 9.64 -0.53
C VAL A 70 -16.82 10.06 -1.66
N GLU A 71 -16.41 9.86 -2.92
CA GLU A 71 -17.19 10.25 -4.11
C GLU A 71 -18.19 9.19 -4.55
N ARG A 72 -17.87 7.91 -4.32
CA ARG A 72 -18.66 6.74 -4.75
C ARG A 72 -18.73 5.70 -3.63
N PRO A 73 -19.41 6.00 -2.51
CA PRO A 73 -19.39 5.16 -1.32
C PRO A 73 -19.93 3.73 -1.54
N ASP A 74 -20.81 3.55 -2.54
CA ASP A 74 -21.42 2.27 -2.90
C ASP A 74 -20.59 1.46 -3.92
N GLU A 75 -19.51 2.04 -4.46
CA GLU A 75 -18.63 1.38 -5.41
C GLU A 75 -17.32 0.96 -4.75
N ARG A 76 -16.83 -0.23 -5.13
CA ARG A 76 -15.49 -0.67 -4.79
C ARG A 76 -14.58 -0.43 -6.00
N PRO A 77 -13.38 0.16 -5.84
CA PRO A 77 -12.46 0.41 -6.94
C PRO A 77 -11.71 -0.88 -7.33
N ASP A 78 -12.45 -1.88 -7.80
CA ASP A 78 -11.93 -3.24 -8.02
C ASP A 78 -10.78 -3.29 -9.03
N VAL A 79 -10.77 -2.44 -10.06
CA VAL A 79 -9.66 -2.36 -11.03
C VAL A 79 -8.35 -1.96 -10.34
N LEU A 80 -8.40 -0.96 -9.45
CA LEU A 80 -7.24 -0.51 -8.67
C LEU A 80 -6.77 -1.63 -7.73
N LEU A 81 -7.71 -2.21 -6.98
CA LEU A 81 -7.42 -3.23 -5.97
C LEU A 81 -6.86 -4.51 -6.59
N ASN A 82 -7.43 -5.00 -7.69
CA ASN A 82 -6.90 -6.18 -8.38
C ASN A 82 -5.49 -5.95 -8.91
N ARG A 83 -5.21 -4.79 -9.51
CA ARG A 83 -3.85 -4.47 -10.00
C ARG A 83 -2.82 -4.51 -8.86
N ILE A 84 -3.14 -3.95 -7.71
CA ILE A 84 -2.26 -3.95 -6.53
C ILE A 84 -2.11 -5.37 -5.99
N ALA A 85 -3.23 -6.07 -5.76
CA ALA A 85 -3.26 -7.41 -5.18
C ALA A 85 -2.48 -8.43 -6.03
N HIS A 86 -2.57 -8.38 -7.37
CA HIS A 86 -1.77 -9.25 -8.23
C HIS A 86 -0.27 -8.99 -8.10
N LYS A 87 0.14 -7.73 -7.95
CA LYS A 87 1.54 -7.39 -7.71
C LYS A 87 2.01 -7.80 -6.31
N HIS A 88 1.17 -7.65 -5.30
CA HIS A 88 1.46 -8.14 -3.95
C HIS A 88 1.59 -9.67 -3.93
N ALA A 89 0.67 -10.37 -4.60
CA ALA A 89 0.72 -11.83 -4.71
C ALA A 89 2.00 -12.31 -5.41
N SER A 90 2.46 -11.61 -6.46
CA SER A 90 3.71 -11.95 -7.13
C SER A 90 4.96 -11.72 -6.27
N LEU A 91 4.84 -10.90 -5.23
CA LEU A 91 5.91 -10.58 -4.27
C LEU A 91 5.80 -11.39 -2.97
N GLY A 92 4.71 -12.16 -2.79
CA GLY A 92 4.47 -12.95 -1.58
C GLY A 92 4.19 -12.10 -0.34
N ILE A 93 3.50 -10.96 -0.49
CA ILE A 93 3.11 -10.11 0.64
C ILE A 93 2.20 -10.88 1.61
N ALA A 94 2.57 -10.88 2.89
CA ALA A 94 1.84 -11.53 3.97
C ALA A 94 0.90 -10.54 4.69
N PRO A 95 -0.24 -11.00 5.23
CA PRO A 95 -1.20 -10.13 5.94
C PRO A 95 -0.60 -9.32 7.08
N GLU A 96 0.38 -9.87 7.79
CA GLU A 96 1.03 -9.24 8.94
C GLU A 96 1.81 -7.98 8.54
N GLN A 97 2.29 -7.91 7.29
CA GLN A 97 3.07 -6.77 6.79
C GLN A 97 2.21 -5.50 6.64
N TYR A 98 0.88 -5.62 6.55
CA TYR A 98 0.00 -4.45 6.55
C TYR A 98 0.05 -3.70 7.89
N ALA A 99 0.14 -4.39 9.02
CA ALA A 99 0.30 -3.73 10.31
C ALA A 99 1.61 -2.93 10.37
N THR A 100 2.70 -3.48 9.83
CA THR A 100 3.99 -2.77 9.72
C THR A 100 3.88 -1.53 8.83
N VAL A 101 3.25 -1.64 7.66
CA VAL A 101 3.05 -0.48 6.77
C VAL A 101 2.21 0.59 7.46
N ARG A 102 1.13 0.21 8.15
CA ARG A 102 0.27 1.13 8.89
C ARG A 102 1.06 1.93 9.92
N GLU A 103 1.83 1.25 10.78
CA GLU A 103 2.61 1.88 11.85
C GLU A 103 3.51 2.99 11.30
N HIS A 104 4.32 2.68 10.29
CA HIS A 104 5.26 3.64 9.74
C HIS A 104 4.58 4.74 8.92
N LEU A 105 3.48 4.42 8.25
CA LEU A 105 2.73 5.40 7.45
C LEU A 105 2.03 6.42 8.34
N PHE A 106 1.35 5.97 9.39
CA PHE A 106 0.63 6.85 10.31
C PHE A 106 1.58 7.72 11.12
N ALA A 107 2.73 7.17 11.53
CA ALA A 107 3.78 7.97 12.15
C ALA A 107 4.32 9.06 11.18
N ALA A 108 4.51 8.73 9.90
CA ALA A 108 4.93 9.72 8.91
C ALA A 108 3.86 10.80 8.65
N ILE A 109 2.58 10.43 8.63
CA ILE A 109 1.46 11.39 8.53
C ILE A 109 1.47 12.35 9.73
N ALA A 110 1.60 11.82 10.95
CA ALA A 110 1.67 12.62 12.18
C ALA A 110 2.88 13.57 12.19
N GLU A 111 4.04 13.13 11.72
CA GLU A 111 5.25 13.97 11.65
C GLU A 111 5.14 15.11 10.64
N VAL A 112 4.49 14.87 9.49
CA VAL A 112 4.37 15.87 8.43
C VAL A 112 3.24 16.86 8.69
N LEU A 113 2.09 16.38 9.16
CA LEU A 113 0.90 17.21 9.34
C LEU A 113 0.78 17.77 10.78
N GLY A 114 1.53 17.23 11.74
CA GLY A 114 1.60 17.73 13.11
C GLY A 114 0.22 17.81 13.77
N ASP A 115 -0.06 18.96 14.40
CA ASP A 115 -1.31 19.22 15.14
C ASP A 115 -2.58 19.13 14.28
N ALA A 116 -2.46 19.09 12.94
CA ALA A 116 -3.60 18.87 12.05
C ALA A 116 -4.13 17.43 12.11
N VAL A 117 -3.33 16.48 12.61
CA VAL A 117 -3.74 15.09 12.83
C VAL A 117 -4.39 14.97 14.21
N THR A 118 -5.64 15.42 14.30
CA THR A 118 -6.44 15.20 15.52
C THR A 118 -6.78 13.70 15.66
N PRO A 119 -7.16 13.22 16.86
CA PRO A 119 -7.57 11.82 17.05
C PRO A 119 -8.73 11.40 16.13
N GLU A 120 -9.63 12.33 15.78
CA GLU A 120 -10.72 12.08 14.84
C GLU A 120 -10.20 11.90 13.40
N VAL A 121 -9.24 12.73 12.99
CA VAL A 121 -8.60 12.61 11.67
C VAL A 121 -7.83 11.29 11.57
N GLU A 122 -7.03 10.96 12.59
CA GLU A 122 -6.30 9.70 12.63
C GLU A 122 -7.24 8.49 12.52
N ALA A 123 -8.32 8.45 13.33
CA ALA A 123 -9.28 7.36 13.31
C ALA A 123 -9.98 7.22 11.94
N ALA A 124 -10.35 8.33 11.31
CA ALA A 124 -11.02 8.32 10.01
C ALA A 124 -10.10 7.79 8.90
N TRP A 125 -8.84 8.20 8.89
CA TRP A 125 -7.85 7.69 7.95
C TRP A 125 -7.43 6.25 8.24
N ASP A 126 -7.46 5.83 9.51
CA ASP A 126 -7.23 4.44 9.90
C ASP A 126 -8.32 3.50 9.35
N GLU A 127 -9.58 3.96 9.39
CA GLU A 127 -10.69 3.25 8.76
C GLU A 127 -10.47 3.10 7.25
N VAL A 128 -10.04 4.15 6.55
CA VAL A 128 -9.68 4.09 5.12
C VAL A 128 -8.57 3.08 4.87
N TYR A 129 -7.50 3.11 5.68
CA TYR A 129 -6.37 2.20 5.56
C TYR A 129 -6.82 0.75 5.69
N TRP A 130 -7.56 0.42 6.75
CA TRP A 130 -8.00 -0.96 6.99
C TRP A 130 -9.06 -1.43 6.02
N LEU A 131 -9.93 -0.55 5.50
CA LEU A 131 -10.84 -0.90 4.40
C LEU A 131 -10.05 -1.34 3.16
N MET A 132 -8.98 -0.62 2.80
CA MET A 132 -8.12 -0.98 1.69
C MET A 132 -7.31 -2.26 1.98
N ALA A 133 -6.69 -2.35 3.15
CA ALA A 133 -5.84 -3.47 3.54
C ALA A 133 -6.64 -4.78 3.56
N ASN A 134 -7.80 -4.81 4.21
CA ASN A 134 -8.64 -6.00 4.28
C ASN A 134 -9.15 -6.42 2.89
N ALA A 135 -9.48 -5.44 2.05
CA ALA A 135 -9.86 -5.66 0.66
C ALA A 135 -8.74 -6.33 -0.15
N LEU A 136 -7.50 -5.88 0.00
CA LEU A 136 -6.33 -6.43 -0.67
C LEU A 136 -5.98 -7.83 -0.14
N ILE A 137 -5.91 -8.00 1.19
CA ILE A 137 -5.65 -9.28 1.86
C ILE A 137 -6.63 -10.35 1.36
N ALA A 138 -7.92 -10.03 1.27
CA ALA A 138 -8.93 -10.99 0.78
C ALA A 138 -8.73 -11.37 -0.70
N ILE A 139 -8.26 -10.45 -1.54
CA ILE A 139 -7.93 -10.77 -2.95
C ILE A 139 -6.65 -11.62 -3.00
N GLU A 140 -5.61 -11.22 -2.28
CA GLU A 140 -4.31 -11.90 -2.23
C GLU A 140 -4.46 -13.34 -1.73
N GLN A 141 -5.22 -13.58 -0.66
CA GLN A 141 -5.51 -14.92 -0.16
C GLN A 141 -6.16 -15.81 -1.23
N ARG A 142 -7.08 -15.27 -2.04
CA ARG A 142 -7.68 -16.01 -3.16
C ARG A 142 -6.65 -16.30 -4.25
N LEU A 143 -5.79 -15.34 -4.57
CA LEU A 143 -4.72 -15.54 -5.55
C LEU A 143 -3.75 -16.63 -5.09
N TYR A 144 -3.34 -16.60 -3.81
CA TYR A 144 -2.51 -17.64 -3.22
C TYR A 144 -3.19 -19.01 -3.22
N ALA A 145 -4.48 -19.09 -2.91
CA ALA A 145 -5.23 -20.34 -2.94
C ALA A 145 -5.39 -20.92 -4.36
N GLN A 146 -5.53 -20.07 -5.39
CA GLN A 146 -5.69 -20.50 -6.78
C GLN A 146 -4.38 -21.02 -7.39
N HIS A 147 -3.24 -20.46 -7.00
CA HIS A 147 -1.92 -20.77 -7.58
C HIS A 147 -1.08 -21.68 -6.67
N GLY A 148 -1.52 -21.90 -5.44
CA GLY A 148 -0.86 -22.77 -4.48
C GLY A 148 -1.10 -24.23 -4.79
N ASP A 149 -0.04 -24.97 -5.09
CA ASP A 149 0.05 -26.43 -4.99
C ASP A 149 0.12 -26.91 -3.52
N GLY A 150 -0.35 -26.10 -2.57
CA GLY A 150 -0.18 -26.28 -1.12
C GLY A 150 1.21 -25.93 -0.59
N ARG A 151 2.17 -25.52 -1.44
CA ARG A 151 3.57 -25.25 -1.04
C ARG A 151 3.94 -23.79 -0.84
N GLY A 152 2.96 -22.87 -0.99
CA GLY A 152 3.07 -21.42 -0.78
C GLY A 152 4.50 -20.85 -0.78
N GLY A 153 4.96 -20.30 -1.90
CA GLY A 153 6.26 -19.64 -1.96
C GLY A 153 6.99 -19.74 -3.29
N TRP A 154 8.26 -19.37 -3.27
CA TRP A 154 9.16 -19.42 -4.42
C TRP A 154 9.41 -20.86 -4.85
N ARG A 155 9.32 -21.12 -6.16
CA ARG A 155 9.72 -22.40 -6.75
C ARG A 155 11.11 -22.27 -7.33
N LEU A 156 11.95 -23.28 -7.10
CA LEU A 156 13.24 -23.38 -7.76
C LEU A 156 13.02 -23.76 -9.22
N TRP A 157 13.65 -23.03 -10.12
CA TRP A 157 13.66 -23.29 -11.55
C TRP A 157 15.11 -23.45 -12.02
N GLU A 158 15.32 -24.38 -12.96
CA GLU A 158 16.60 -24.56 -13.65
C GLU A 158 16.51 -23.92 -15.04
N VAL A 159 17.51 -23.10 -15.38
CA VAL A 159 17.63 -22.52 -16.73
C VAL A 159 18.17 -23.60 -17.67
N VAL A 160 17.31 -24.16 -18.52
CA VAL A 160 17.67 -25.26 -19.43
C VAL A 160 18.26 -24.79 -20.75
N GLU A 161 17.97 -23.56 -21.16
CA GLU A 161 18.43 -22.98 -22.42
C GLU A 161 18.50 -21.45 -22.29
N ARG A 162 19.48 -20.82 -22.96
CA ARG A 162 19.59 -19.36 -23.09
C ARG A 162 19.94 -19.05 -24.54
N VAL A 163 19.05 -18.33 -25.23
CA VAL A 163 19.22 -17.87 -26.61
C VAL A 163 19.49 -16.37 -26.64
N GLU A 164 20.48 -15.95 -27.41
CA GLU A 164 20.77 -14.53 -27.66
C GLU A 164 19.92 -14.04 -28.84
N GLU A 165 18.95 -13.17 -28.56
CA GLU A 165 18.01 -12.68 -29.59
C GLU A 165 18.57 -11.50 -30.40
N THR A 166 19.55 -10.79 -29.85
CA THR A 166 20.22 -9.63 -30.49
C THR A 166 21.68 -9.58 -30.09
N ALA A 167 22.56 -9.19 -31.02
CA ALA A 167 24.01 -9.02 -30.83
C ALA A 167 24.40 -7.78 -30.02
#